data_AF-A0A250XKH1-F1
#
_entry.id   AF-A0A250XKH1-F1
#
_cell.length_a   1.000
_cell.length_b   1.000
_cell.length_c   1.000
_cell.angle_alpha   90.00
_cell.angle_beta   90.00
_cell.angle_gamma   90.00
#
_symmetry.space_group_name_H-M   'P 1'
#
loop_
_entity.id
_entity.type
_entity.pdbx_description
1 polymer ?
#
loop_
_entity_poly.entity_id
_entity_poly.type
_entity_poly.pdbx_seq_one_letter_code
_entity_poly.pdbx_strand_id
1 'polypeptide(L)'
;MAAALRNNRVGRGSSGFSQRDARAVLTRSQQSASVTQPSVDVLFGNLNVAYNDHKQAPPSMKFQFSAGILECMQDLKNAGAAPKWGAATESLSRRNVFQGELRQVGIKNPDRIAVPSVRNDAAFLATVTVSTSLLAVIAGAVLPGDWGFFTSYLVGGITLGVLAVGSTAPGLLQFAIDKFSQVFPDYRERVVRHEAAHLLLGYLMGVPVTGYGLDIGQEHTEFAEAKIQKRLIERMLEDSEIDQLAVVAVAGIAAEGQKYEEVMGQNADLFDLQRILLRAKNKMSDGQQQNMTRWAVFTAGSLLRQYKKEHEALVEAMSRGAPVIECVKAIEDVKTT
;
A
#
# COMPACT_ATOMS: atom_id res chain seq x y z
N MET A 1 -23.26 53.99 74.81
CA MET A 1 -22.75 54.19 76.18
C MET A 1 -21.31 53.69 76.23
N ALA A 2 -20.38 54.60 76.51
CA ALA A 2 -18.96 54.43 76.88
C ALA A 2 -17.97 53.80 75.87
N ALA A 3 -16.90 54.58 75.65
CA ALA A 3 -15.71 54.35 74.85
C ALA A 3 -14.60 53.59 75.61
N ALA A 4 -13.59 53.07 74.89
CA ALA A 4 -12.17 53.30 75.23
C ALA A 4 -11.21 52.86 74.09
N LEU A 5 -10.33 53.79 73.74
CA LEU A 5 -9.22 53.70 72.79
C LEU A 5 -7.97 53.05 73.43
N ARG A 6 -7.10 52.41 72.62
CA ARG A 6 -5.63 52.58 72.71
C ARG A 6 -4.85 52.06 71.48
N ASN A 7 -3.97 52.95 71.01
CA ASN A 7 -2.91 52.89 69.98
C ASN A 7 -2.02 51.62 70.00
N ASN A 8 -1.39 51.24 68.87
CA ASN A 8 -0.11 51.82 68.40
C ASN A 8 0.53 51.16 67.14
N ARG A 9 1.25 52.02 66.39
CA ARG A 9 2.43 51.80 65.53
C ARG A 9 2.30 51.16 64.14
N VAL A 10 2.37 52.05 63.15
CA VAL A 10 2.93 51.86 61.81
C VAL A 10 4.43 51.55 61.90
N GLY A 11 4.86 50.43 61.34
CA GLY A 11 6.27 50.07 61.13
C GLY A 11 6.55 49.85 59.65
N ARG A 12 7.34 50.77 59.06
CA ARG A 12 8.02 50.59 57.77
C ARG A 12 8.95 49.38 57.83
N GLY A 13 8.84 48.48 56.87
CA GLY A 13 9.78 47.37 56.64
C GLY A 13 9.96 47.14 55.15
N SER A 14 10.89 47.90 54.55
CA SER A 14 11.45 47.62 53.23
C SER A 14 12.43 46.45 53.33
N SER A 15 12.09 45.29 52.77
CA SER A 15 13.05 44.21 52.53
C SER A 15 13.14 43.97 51.03
N GLY A 16 14.27 44.38 50.46
CA GLY A 16 14.54 44.36 49.03
C GLY A 16 14.61 42.94 48.47
N PHE A 17 13.99 42.75 47.32
CA PHE A 17 14.33 41.68 46.39
C PHE A 17 15.77 41.91 45.93
N SER A 18 16.68 41.03 46.35
CA SER A 18 18.06 41.03 45.91
C SER A 18 18.12 40.61 44.43
N GLN A 19 18.86 41.36 43.61
CA GLN A 19 19.16 41.00 42.21
C GLN A 19 19.79 39.60 42.04
N ARG A 20 20.27 38.98 43.12
CA ARG A 20 20.80 37.60 43.09
C ARG A 20 19.69 36.54 42.97
N ASP A 21 18.51 36.79 43.53
CA ASP A 21 17.40 35.82 43.49
C ASP A 21 16.71 35.79 42.13
N ALA A 22 16.63 36.95 41.46
CA ALA A 22 16.17 37.03 40.07
C ALA A 22 17.11 36.30 39.11
N ARG A 23 18.43 36.32 39.39
CA ARG A 23 19.42 35.64 38.54
C ARG A 23 19.37 34.13 38.68
N ALA A 24 19.06 33.59 39.86
CA ALA A 24 18.89 32.16 40.10
C ALA A 24 17.61 31.58 39.46
N VAL A 25 16.53 32.37 39.40
CA VAL A 25 15.30 32.00 38.69
C VAL A 25 15.47 32.11 37.18
N LEU A 26 16.20 33.12 36.68
CA LEU A 26 16.52 33.27 35.25
C LEU A 26 17.55 32.28 34.71
N THR A 27 18.45 31.75 35.56
CA THR A 27 19.35 30.64 35.16
C THR A 27 18.67 29.28 35.24
N ARG A 28 17.63 29.11 36.06
CA ARG A 28 16.83 27.87 36.12
C ARG A 28 15.78 27.79 35.01
N SER A 29 15.36 28.92 34.44
CA SER A 29 14.47 28.98 33.27
C SER A 29 15.19 28.90 31.91
N GLN A 30 16.53 28.93 31.89
CA GLN A 30 17.34 28.73 30.67
C GLN A 30 17.92 27.32 30.54
N GLN A 31 17.63 26.43 31.50
CA GLN A 31 17.60 24.99 31.25
C GLN A 31 16.16 24.58 30.95
N SER A 32 15.56 25.22 29.94
CA SER A 32 14.66 24.48 29.06
C SER A 32 15.49 23.31 28.55
N ALA A 33 15.21 22.11 29.06
CA ALA A 33 15.75 20.88 28.52
C ALA A 33 15.67 21.02 26.99
N SER A 34 16.83 21.07 26.33
CA SER A 34 16.87 20.71 24.92
C SER A 34 16.26 19.33 24.91
N VAL A 35 14.99 19.21 24.49
CA VAL A 35 14.42 17.93 24.14
C VAL A 35 15.29 17.48 22.98
N THR A 36 16.34 16.73 23.31
CA THR A 36 17.23 16.14 22.33
C THR A 36 16.30 15.35 21.44
N GLN A 37 16.11 15.81 20.21
CA GLN A 37 15.27 15.12 19.24
C GLN A 37 15.71 13.65 19.25
N PRO A 38 14.79 12.70 19.44
CA PRO A 38 15.14 11.29 19.52
C PRO A 38 15.98 10.92 18.31
N SER A 39 17.08 10.19 18.52
CA SER A 39 17.95 9.76 17.43
C SER A 39 17.17 8.97 16.39
N VAL A 40 17.57 9.07 15.12
CA VAL A 40 16.89 8.40 13.99
C VAL A 40 16.67 6.91 14.25
N ASP A 41 17.64 6.22 14.86
CA ASP A 41 17.52 4.79 15.20
C ASP A 41 16.41 4.49 16.21
N VAL A 42 16.16 5.41 17.16
CA VAL A 42 15.08 5.28 18.15
C VAL A 42 13.73 5.49 17.48
N LEU A 43 13.63 6.44 16.54
CA LEU A 43 12.41 6.67 15.77
C LEU A 43 12.04 5.47 14.88
N PHE A 44 13.01 4.88 14.19
CA PHE A 44 12.79 3.63 13.45
C PHE A 44 12.47 2.45 14.40
N GLY A 45 13.05 2.42 15.60
CA GLY A 45 12.70 1.46 16.64
C GLY A 45 11.24 1.56 17.07
N ASN A 46 10.76 2.78 17.35
CA ASN A 46 9.36 3.05 17.70
C ASN A 46 8.40 2.64 16.58
N LEU A 47 8.75 2.96 15.33
CA LEU A 47 7.96 2.55 14.17
C LEU A 47 7.88 1.03 14.03
N ASN A 48 8.99 0.31 14.30
CA ASN A 48 9.00 -1.15 14.28
C ASN A 48 8.09 -1.74 15.38
N VAL A 49 8.07 -1.16 16.57
CA VAL A 49 7.14 -1.55 17.63
C VAL A 49 5.69 -1.34 17.18
N ALA A 50 5.37 -0.17 16.62
CA ALA A 50 4.03 0.12 16.12
C ALA A 50 3.55 -0.86 15.04
N TYR A 51 4.44 -1.28 14.13
CA TYR A 51 4.13 -2.32 13.14
C TYR A 51 3.84 -3.68 13.77
N ASN A 52 4.64 -4.09 14.75
CA ASN A 52 4.44 -5.36 15.45
C ASN A 52 3.14 -5.36 16.26
N ASP A 53 2.84 -4.26 16.93
CA ASP A 53 1.61 -4.10 17.69
C ASP A 53 0.39 -4.15 16.77
N HIS A 54 0.42 -3.46 15.62
CA HIS A 54 -0.64 -3.56 14.61
C HIS A 54 -0.82 -4.97 14.08
N LYS A 55 0.27 -5.72 13.85
CA LYS A 55 0.22 -7.11 13.38
C LYS A 55 -0.43 -8.05 14.39
N GLN A 56 -0.22 -7.82 15.69
CA GLN A 56 -0.77 -8.64 16.77
C GLN A 56 -2.16 -8.18 17.22
N ALA A 57 -2.59 -7.00 16.81
CA ALA A 57 -3.85 -6.41 17.23
C ALA A 57 -5.08 -7.22 16.74
N PRO A 58 -6.09 -7.42 17.59
CA PRO A 58 -7.40 -7.91 17.17
C PRO A 58 -8.03 -6.99 16.10
N PRO A 59 -8.85 -7.52 15.17
CA PRO A 59 -9.45 -6.73 14.09
C PRO A 59 -10.20 -5.47 14.55
N SER A 60 -10.86 -5.51 15.72
CA SER A 60 -11.58 -4.36 16.28
C SER A 60 -10.68 -3.20 16.73
N MET A 61 -9.38 -3.45 16.91
CA MET A 61 -8.41 -2.45 17.39
C MET A 61 -7.39 -2.04 16.33
N LYS A 62 -7.36 -2.68 15.15
CA LYS A 62 -6.43 -2.33 14.04
C LYS A 62 -6.43 -0.84 13.69
N PHE A 63 -7.58 -0.18 13.77
CA PHE A 63 -7.69 1.26 13.58
C PHE A 63 -6.82 2.09 14.56
N GLN A 64 -6.79 1.74 15.85
CA GLN A 64 -6.01 2.49 16.85
C GLN A 64 -4.50 2.29 16.63
N PHE A 65 -4.09 1.06 16.37
CA PHE A 65 -2.68 0.75 16.13
C PHE A 65 -2.15 1.34 14.81
N SER A 66 -2.99 1.41 13.78
CA SER A 66 -2.63 2.09 12.53
C SER A 66 -2.50 3.62 12.70
N ALA A 67 -3.15 4.21 13.70
CA ALA A 67 -2.97 5.63 14.03
C ALA A 67 -1.58 5.87 14.65
N GLY A 68 -1.12 4.97 15.51
CA GLY A 68 0.23 5.01 16.06
C GLY A 68 1.33 4.90 14.98
N ILE A 69 1.09 4.10 13.92
CA ILE A 69 2.00 4.04 12.77
C ILE A 69 2.06 5.39 12.04
N LEU A 70 0.90 6.03 11.82
CA LEU A 70 0.85 7.34 11.16
C LEU A 70 1.61 8.41 11.99
N GLU A 71 1.46 8.40 13.31
CA GLU A 71 2.18 9.31 14.22
C GLU A 71 3.69 9.08 14.15
N CYS A 72 4.15 7.82 14.24
CA CYS A 72 5.58 7.50 14.11
C CYS A 72 6.16 7.92 12.75
N MET A 73 5.39 7.80 11.67
CA MET A 73 5.79 8.28 10.34
C MET A 73 5.88 9.80 10.26
N GLN A 74 4.99 10.52 10.96
CA GLN A 74 5.06 11.98 11.07
C GLN A 74 6.29 12.42 11.87
N ASP A 75 6.62 11.72 12.96
CA ASP A 75 7.81 11.99 13.76
C ASP A 75 9.10 11.78 12.95
N LEU A 76 9.18 10.70 12.16
CA LEU A 76 10.30 10.45 11.24
C LEU A 76 10.44 11.57 10.19
N LYS A 77 9.32 12.06 9.64
CA LYS A 77 9.33 13.18 8.70
C LYS A 77 9.81 14.48 9.38
N ASN A 78 9.30 14.78 10.58
CA ASN A 78 9.67 15.98 11.35
C ASN A 78 11.16 15.97 11.75
N ALA A 79 11.71 14.78 12.03
CA ALA A 79 13.14 14.59 12.30
C ALA A 79 14.02 14.60 11.04
N GLY A 80 13.45 14.70 9.83
CA GLY A 80 14.17 14.67 8.57
C GLY A 80 14.69 13.29 8.16
N ALA A 81 14.27 12.23 8.85
CA ALA A 81 14.68 10.85 8.58
C ALA A 81 13.87 10.18 7.45
N ALA A 82 12.71 10.73 7.11
CA ALA A 82 11.83 10.25 6.04
C ALA A 82 11.39 11.39 5.09
N PRO A 83 12.32 12.02 4.35
CA PRO A 83 12.01 13.17 3.50
C PRO A 83 11.08 12.85 2.32
N LYS A 84 11.09 11.60 1.80
CA LYS A 84 10.24 11.22 0.66
C LYS A 84 8.79 10.93 1.09
N TRP A 85 8.54 10.78 2.40
CA TRP A 85 7.21 10.56 2.94
C TRP A 85 6.24 11.71 2.65
N GLY A 86 5.19 11.42 1.88
CA GLY A 86 4.20 12.42 1.49
C GLY A 86 4.71 13.49 0.50
N ALA A 87 5.92 13.34 -0.05
CA ALA A 87 6.54 14.34 -0.93
C ALA A 87 5.79 14.53 -2.26
N ALA A 88 5.05 13.52 -2.74
CA ALA A 88 4.28 13.63 -3.98
C ALA A 88 2.90 14.28 -3.79
N THR A 89 2.49 14.56 -2.56
CA THR A 89 1.16 15.11 -2.28
C THR A 89 1.00 16.54 -2.81
N GLU A 90 2.06 17.33 -2.76
CA GLU A 90 2.06 18.75 -3.16
C GLU A 90 2.07 18.94 -4.68
N SER A 91 2.51 17.92 -5.44
CA SER A 91 2.59 17.97 -6.91
C SER A 91 1.34 17.45 -7.62
N LEU A 92 0.33 17.00 -6.87
CA LEU A 92 -0.92 16.50 -7.43
C LEU A 92 -1.77 17.65 -7.98
N SER A 93 -1.90 17.70 -9.30
CA SER A 93 -2.88 18.55 -9.99
C SER A 93 -3.70 17.71 -10.95
N ARG A 94 -5.00 17.58 -10.67
CA ARG A 94 -5.95 16.91 -11.55
C ARG A 94 -6.00 17.59 -12.92
N ARG A 95 -5.89 16.81 -13.99
CA ARG A 95 -6.03 17.29 -15.37
C ARG A 95 -6.73 16.26 -16.25
N ASN A 96 -7.20 16.69 -17.41
CA ASN A 96 -7.67 15.75 -18.42
C ASN A 96 -6.47 15.03 -19.03
N VAL A 97 -6.60 13.71 -19.15
CA VAL A 97 -5.57 12.83 -19.72
C VAL A 97 -6.22 11.95 -20.78
N PHE A 98 -5.66 11.99 -21.98
CA PHE A 98 -6.06 11.12 -23.08
C PHE A 98 -5.29 9.80 -23.03
N GLN A 99 -5.88 8.74 -23.57
CA GLN A 99 -5.31 7.40 -23.54
C GLN A 99 -3.92 7.32 -24.21
N GLY A 100 -3.69 8.08 -25.27
CA GLY A 100 -2.39 8.16 -25.95
C GLY A 100 -1.28 8.75 -25.07
N GLU A 101 -1.61 9.60 -24.09
CA GLU A 101 -0.62 10.19 -23.18
C GLU A 101 -0.04 9.15 -22.21
N LEU A 102 -0.75 8.06 -21.94
CA LEU A 102 -0.25 6.98 -21.08
C LEU A 102 1.05 6.37 -21.63
N ARG A 103 1.23 6.37 -22.96
CA ARG A 103 2.49 5.93 -23.59
C ARG A 103 3.66 6.84 -23.22
N GLN A 104 3.42 8.13 -22.98
CA GLN A 104 4.48 9.07 -22.60
C GLN A 104 5.08 8.74 -21.23
N VAL A 105 4.30 8.12 -20.34
CA VAL A 105 4.77 7.65 -19.02
C VAL A 105 5.22 6.20 -19.04
N GLY A 106 5.48 5.65 -20.24
CA GLY A 106 6.07 4.32 -20.42
C GLY A 106 5.06 3.17 -20.45
N ILE A 107 3.74 3.42 -20.39
CA ILE A 107 2.74 2.36 -20.53
C ILE A 107 2.80 1.79 -21.94
N LYS A 108 3.07 0.49 -22.05
CA LYS A 108 3.28 -0.20 -23.32
C LYS A 108 1.98 -0.32 -24.13
N ASN A 109 0.91 -0.80 -23.50
CA ASN A 109 -0.41 -0.93 -24.13
C ASN A 109 -1.53 -0.31 -23.26
N PRO A 110 -1.82 0.98 -23.46
CA PRO A 110 -2.93 1.66 -22.78
C PRO A 110 -4.30 1.03 -23.04
N ASP A 111 -4.50 0.35 -24.17
CA ASP A 111 -5.77 -0.30 -24.55
C ASP A 111 -6.06 -1.59 -23.77
N ARG A 112 -5.06 -2.15 -23.10
CA ARG A 112 -5.19 -3.35 -22.25
C ARG A 112 -5.51 -3.00 -20.80
N ILE A 113 -5.44 -1.72 -20.43
CA ILE A 113 -5.88 -1.27 -19.10
C ILE A 113 -7.40 -1.37 -19.02
N ALA A 114 -7.90 -1.91 -17.92
CA ALA A 114 -9.31 -2.25 -17.67
C ALA A 114 -9.90 -3.34 -18.58
N VAL A 115 -9.06 -4.10 -19.29
CA VAL A 115 -9.46 -5.32 -20.02
C VAL A 115 -8.93 -6.53 -19.27
N PRO A 116 -9.79 -7.41 -18.71
CA PRO A 116 -9.34 -8.59 -17.96
C PRO A 116 -8.35 -9.44 -18.77
N SER A 117 -7.26 -9.85 -18.12
CA SER A 117 -6.31 -10.77 -18.73
C SER A 117 -6.83 -12.21 -18.61
N VAL A 118 -6.70 -12.98 -19.69
CA VAL A 118 -7.03 -14.42 -19.73
C VAL A 118 -5.76 -15.30 -19.81
N ARG A 119 -4.57 -14.70 -19.61
CA ARG A 119 -3.30 -15.39 -19.82
C ARG A 119 -3.08 -16.54 -18.84
N ASN A 120 -3.34 -16.32 -17.55
CA ASN A 120 -3.19 -17.36 -16.53
C ASN A 120 -4.20 -18.49 -16.72
N ASP A 121 -5.45 -18.14 -17.05
CA ASP A 121 -6.51 -19.10 -17.36
C ASP A 121 -6.12 -19.97 -18.55
N ALA A 122 -5.65 -19.35 -19.64
CA ALA A 122 -5.21 -20.06 -20.84
C ALA A 122 -4.00 -20.97 -20.55
N ALA A 123 -3.01 -20.48 -19.78
CA ALA A 123 -1.83 -21.27 -19.41
C ALA A 123 -2.20 -22.49 -18.56
N PHE A 124 -3.10 -22.31 -17.59
CA PHE A 124 -3.60 -23.40 -16.75
C PHE A 124 -4.38 -24.42 -17.58
N LEU A 125 -5.37 -23.97 -18.35
CA LEU A 125 -6.21 -24.86 -19.17
C LEU A 125 -5.40 -25.60 -20.23
N ALA A 126 -4.47 -24.93 -20.91
CA ALA A 126 -3.59 -25.58 -21.87
C ALA A 126 -2.68 -26.62 -21.20
N THR A 127 -2.08 -26.29 -20.05
CA THR A 127 -1.19 -27.21 -19.33
C THR A 127 -1.95 -28.44 -18.85
N VAL A 128 -3.10 -28.25 -18.21
CA VAL A 128 -3.96 -29.36 -17.77
C VAL A 128 -4.35 -30.20 -18.97
N THR A 129 -4.89 -29.60 -20.03
CA THR A 129 -5.40 -30.33 -21.20
C THR A 129 -4.30 -31.12 -21.91
N VAL A 130 -3.14 -30.51 -22.15
CA VAL A 130 -2.02 -31.17 -22.85
C VAL A 130 -1.43 -32.28 -21.99
N SER A 131 -1.21 -32.03 -20.69
CA SER A 131 -0.63 -33.02 -19.78
C SER A 131 -1.56 -34.23 -19.58
N THR A 132 -2.85 -34.00 -19.34
CA THR A 132 -3.83 -35.09 -19.18
C THR A 132 -4.01 -35.87 -20.47
N SER A 133 -4.05 -35.21 -21.63
CA SER A 133 -4.15 -35.89 -22.93
C SER A 133 -2.93 -36.76 -23.20
N LEU A 134 -1.73 -36.26 -22.95
CA LEU A 134 -0.49 -37.02 -23.12
C LEU A 134 -0.43 -38.22 -22.16
N LEU A 135 -0.74 -38.00 -20.88
CA LEU A 135 -0.76 -39.06 -19.88
C LEU A 135 -1.84 -40.10 -20.17
N ALA A 136 -3.00 -39.71 -20.70
CA ALA A 136 -4.03 -40.64 -21.13
C ALA A 136 -3.54 -41.53 -22.29
N VAL A 137 -2.90 -40.95 -23.30
CA VAL A 137 -2.32 -41.73 -24.42
C VAL A 137 -1.24 -42.70 -23.92
N ILE A 138 -0.35 -42.26 -23.04
CA ILE A 138 0.69 -43.10 -22.45
C ILE A 138 0.06 -44.22 -21.61
N ALA A 139 -0.92 -43.91 -20.77
CA ALA A 139 -1.61 -44.90 -19.95
C ALA A 139 -2.27 -45.99 -20.80
N GLY A 140 -2.94 -45.60 -21.89
CA GLY A 140 -3.57 -46.54 -22.82
C GLY A 140 -2.56 -47.40 -23.59
N ALA A 141 -1.36 -46.87 -23.86
CA ALA A 141 -0.31 -47.61 -24.57
C ALA A 141 0.54 -48.52 -23.67
N VAL A 142 0.74 -48.14 -22.40
CA VAL A 142 1.69 -48.81 -21.49
C VAL A 142 1.00 -49.77 -20.53
N LEU A 143 -0.21 -49.46 -20.06
CA LEU A 143 -0.87 -50.30 -19.06
C LEU A 143 -1.60 -51.48 -19.72
N PRO A 144 -1.48 -52.69 -19.15
CA PRO A 144 -2.04 -53.90 -19.73
C PRO A 144 -3.55 -54.00 -19.51
N GLY A 145 -4.24 -54.50 -20.53
CA GLY A 145 -5.66 -54.86 -20.49
C GLY A 145 -6.56 -53.68 -20.14
N ASP A 146 -7.61 -53.95 -19.35
CA ASP A 146 -8.64 -52.97 -19.01
C ASP A 146 -8.09 -51.76 -18.23
N TRP A 147 -6.94 -51.90 -17.56
CA TRP A 147 -6.30 -50.80 -16.83
C TRP A 147 -5.83 -49.67 -17.75
N GLY A 148 -5.36 -49.98 -18.96
CA GLY A 148 -5.02 -48.96 -19.95
C GLY A 148 -6.24 -48.17 -20.40
N PHE A 149 -7.36 -48.86 -20.64
CA PHE A 149 -8.64 -48.25 -20.96
C PHE A 149 -9.14 -47.34 -19.81
N PHE A 150 -9.35 -47.89 -18.61
CA PHE A 150 -9.91 -47.14 -17.48
C PHE A 150 -9.04 -45.95 -17.08
N THR A 151 -7.72 -46.12 -17.03
CA THR A 151 -6.80 -45.04 -16.66
C THR A 151 -6.82 -43.92 -17.68
N SER A 152 -6.86 -44.24 -18.99
CA SER A 152 -6.94 -43.23 -20.05
C SER A 152 -8.19 -42.36 -19.93
N TYR A 153 -9.35 -42.98 -19.67
CA TYR A 153 -10.61 -42.25 -19.49
C TYR A 153 -10.63 -41.41 -18.22
N LEU A 154 -10.12 -41.94 -17.11
CA LEU A 154 -10.04 -41.18 -15.85
C LEU A 154 -9.13 -39.96 -16.00
N VAL A 155 -7.94 -40.14 -16.59
CA VAL A 155 -6.97 -39.05 -16.77
C VAL A 155 -7.49 -38.03 -17.78
N GLY A 156 -8.00 -38.45 -18.94
CA GLY A 156 -8.60 -37.54 -19.92
C GLY A 156 -9.84 -36.82 -19.38
N GLY A 157 -10.61 -37.50 -18.52
CA GLY A 157 -11.78 -36.94 -17.84
C GLY A 157 -11.47 -35.80 -16.88
N ILE A 158 -10.21 -35.66 -16.42
CA ILE A 158 -9.79 -34.52 -15.56
C ILE A 158 -10.07 -33.18 -16.26
N THR A 159 -9.82 -33.08 -17.57
CA THR A 159 -10.07 -31.84 -18.32
C THR A 159 -11.56 -31.48 -18.34
N LEU A 160 -12.44 -32.48 -18.47
CA LEU A 160 -13.89 -32.28 -18.36
C LEU A 160 -14.29 -31.87 -16.94
N GLY A 161 -13.67 -32.46 -15.92
CA GLY A 161 -13.84 -32.08 -14.52
C GLY A 161 -13.47 -30.62 -14.27
N VAL A 162 -12.32 -30.17 -14.78
CA VAL A 162 -11.88 -28.77 -14.69
C VAL A 162 -12.88 -27.82 -15.36
N LEU A 163 -13.37 -28.17 -16.55
CA LEU A 163 -14.40 -27.39 -17.24
C LEU A 163 -15.70 -27.32 -16.43
N ALA A 164 -16.13 -28.44 -15.84
CA ALA A 164 -17.31 -28.51 -14.99
C ALA A 164 -17.17 -27.65 -13.72
N VAL A 165 -16.00 -27.65 -13.08
CA VAL A 165 -15.70 -26.77 -11.94
C VAL A 165 -15.70 -25.30 -12.37
N GLY A 166 -15.09 -24.98 -13.51
CA GLY A 166 -15.12 -23.61 -14.07
C GLY A 166 -16.53 -23.08 -14.28
N SER A 167 -17.47 -23.96 -14.67
CA SER A 167 -18.87 -23.59 -14.87
C SER A 167 -19.69 -23.49 -13.57
N THR A 168 -19.41 -24.33 -12.57
CA THR A 168 -20.25 -24.47 -11.37
C THR A 168 -19.71 -23.73 -10.15
N ALA A 169 -18.38 -23.59 -10.07
CA ALA A 169 -17.66 -22.98 -8.97
C ALA A 169 -16.45 -22.18 -9.49
N PRO A 170 -16.68 -21.08 -10.23
CA PRO A 170 -15.61 -20.30 -10.86
C PRO A 170 -14.56 -19.79 -9.86
N GLY A 171 -14.95 -19.48 -8.61
CA GLY A 171 -14.00 -19.08 -7.56
C GLY A 171 -13.00 -20.17 -7.15
N LEU A 172 -13.40 -21.44 -7.16
CA LEU A 172 -12.49 -22.56 -6.89
C LEU A 172 -11.49 -22.76 -8.04
N LEU A 173 -11.95 -22.58 -9.28
CA LEU A 173 -11.07 -22.62 -10.44
C LEU A 173 -10.05 -21.47 -10.39
N GLN A 174 -10.50 -20.25 -10.06
CA GLN A 174 -9.60 -19.10 -9.92
C GLN A 174 -8.51 -19.37 -8.87
N PHE A 175 -8.88 -19.87 -7.69
CA PHE A 175 -7.91 -20.23 -6.65
C PHE A 175 -6.87 -21.25 -7.14
N ALA A 176 -7.30 -22.26 -7.91
CA ALA A 176 -6.40 -23.25 -8.49
C ALA A 176 -5.46 -22.64 -9.55
N ILE A 177 -5.98 -21.74 -10.41
CA ILE A 177 -5.20 -21.00 -11.40
C ILE A 177 -4.15 -20.15 -10.71
N ASP A 178 -4.50 -19.46 -9.63
CA ASP A 178 -3.56 -18.64 -8.88
C ASP A 178 -2.46 -19.51 -8.23
N LYS A 179 -2.82 -20.66 -7.63
CA LYS A 179 -1.86 -21.67 -7.10
C LYS A 179 -0.90 -22.16 -8.17
N PHE A 180 -1.42 -22.47 -9.35
CA PHE A 180 -0.62 -22.88 -10.48
C PHE A 180 0.33 -21.77 -10.96
N SER A 181 -0.17 -20.53 -10.98
CA SER A 181 0.55 -19.38 -11.53
C SER A 181 1.78 -19.00 -10.69
N GLN A 182 1.74 -19.20 -9.37
CA GLN A 182 2.90 -18.96 -8.49
C GLN A 182 4.11 -19.85 -8.76
N VAL A 183 3.95 -21.00 -9.43
CA VAL A 183 5.09 -21.84 -9.81
C VAL A 183 5.96 -21.15 -10.87
N PHE A 184 5.39 -20.19 -11.62
CA PHE A 184 6.13 -19.44 -12.64
C PHE A 184 6.85 -18.24 -12.04
N PRO A 185 8.19 -18.14 -12.22
CA PRO A 185 8.96 -16.99 -11.74
C PRO A 185 8.48 -15.64 -12.32
N ASP A 186 8.02 -15.61 -13.58
CA ASP A 186 7.48 -14.39 -14.22
C ASP A 186 6.25 -13.87 -13.46
N TYR A 187 5.39 -14.75 -12.96
CA TYR A 187 4.21 -14.35 -12.19
C TYR A 187 4.60 -13.77 -10.83
N ARG A 188 5.54 -14.41 -10.11
CA ARG A 188 6.03 -13.90 -8.82
C ARG A 188 6.72 -12.54 -8.97
N GLU A 189 7.54 -12.36 -10.01
CA GLU A 189 8.18 -11.06 -10.29
C GLU A 189 7.13 -9.97 -10.54
N ARG A 190 6.08 -10.29 -11.32
CA ARG A 190 4.97 -9.37 -11.60
C ARG A 190 4.25 -8.93 -10.34
N VAL A 191 3.85 -9.88 -9.50
CA VAL A 191 3.18 -9.63 -8.22
C VAL A 191 4.04 -8.75 -7.32
N VAL A 192 5.32 -9.11 -7.10
CA VAL A 192 6.20 -8.31 -6.24
C VAL A 192 6.35 -6.89 -6.78
N ARG A 193 6.49 -6.72 -8.10
CA ARG A 193 6.58 -5.40 -8.73
C ARG A 193 5.30 -4.59 -8.60
N HIS A 194 4.15 -5.26 -8.71
CA HIS A 194 2.82 -4.69 -8.54
C HIS A 194 2.63 -4.18 -7.10
N GLU A 195 2.85 -5.03 -6.10
CA GLU A 195 2.72 -4.65 -4.68
C GLU A 195 3.77 -3.61 -4.24
N ALA A 196 5.00 -3.68 -4.77
CA ALA A 196 6.01 -2.65 -4.53
C ALA A 196 5.58 -1.28 -5.05
N ALA A 197 4.83 -1.23 -6.15
CA ALA A 197 4.32 0.03 -6.68
C ALA A 197 3.28 0.65 -5.74
N HIS A 198 2.35 -0.17 -5.22
CA HIS A 198 1.38 0.27 -4.23
C HIS A 198 2.04 0.79 -2.95
N LEU A 199 3.03 0.07 -2.42
CA LEU A 199 3.76 0.49 -1.22
C LEU A 199 4.50 1.81 -1.46
N LEU A 200 5.24 1.93 -2.57
CA LEU A 200 5.98 3.15 -2.89
C LEU A 200 5.06 4.35 -3.09
N LEU A 201 4.00 4.23 -3.88
CA LEU A 201 3.09 5.36 -4.13
C LEU A 201 2.26 5.69 -2.89
N GLY A 202 1.86 4.70 -2.10
CA GLY A 202 1.30 4.92 -0.77
C GLY A 202 2.23 5.77 0.09
N TYR A 203 3.51 5.39 0.13
CA TYR A 203 4.55 6.10 0.88
C TYR A 203 4.73 7.56 0.41
N LEU A 204 4.85 7.78 -0.90
CA LEU A 204 4.99 9.10 -1.50
C LEU A 204 3.74 9.99 -1.33
N MET A 205 2.55 9.39 -1.20
CA MET A 205 1.28 10.08 -0.87
C MET A 205 1.04 10.20 0.64
N GLY A 206 2.00 9.74 1.46
CA GLY A 206 1.95 9.76 2.91
C GLY A 206 0.83 8.90 3.49
N VAL A 207 0.34 7.90 2.75
CA VAL A 207 -0.63 6.90 3.20
C VAL A 207 0.14 5.76 3.86
N PRO A 208 0.03 5.55 5.19
CA PRO A 208 0.82 4.50 5.87
C PRO A 208 0.43 3.15 5.33
N VAL A 209 1.43 2.29 5.14
CA VAL A 209 1.26 0.92 4.69
C VAL A 209 1.44 0.07 5.92
N THR A 210 0.40 -0.60 6.39
CA THR A 210 0.41 -1.43 7.60
C THR A 210 0.97 -2.82 7.37
N GLY A 211 0.99 -3.29 6.13
CA GLY A 211 1.45 -4.61 5.76
C GLY A 211 1.40 -4.80 4.25
N TYR A 212 1.94 -5.92 3.78
CA TYR A 212 1.73 -6.39 2.42
C TYR A 212 1.73 -7.92 2.43
N GLY A 213 0.94 -8.53 1.56
CA GLY A 213 0.96 -9.95 1.27
C GLY A 213 1.38 -10.22 -0.17
N LEU A 214 2.19 -11.26 -0.35
CA LEU A 214 2.64 -11.78 -1.65
C LEU A 214 2.15 -13.23 -1.88
N ASP A 215 1.22 -13.68 -1.04
CA ASP A 215 0.67 -15.03 -1.06
C ASP A 215 -0.70 -15.03 -1.75
N ILE A 216 -1.04 -16.12 -2.45
CA ILE A 216 -2.28 -16.23 -3.22
C ILE A 216 -3.53 -15.91 -2.41
N GLY A 217 -4.37 -15.04 -2.98
CA GLY A 217 -5.60 -14.57 -2.36
C GLY A 217 -5.35 -13.58 -1.21
N GLN A 218 -4.09 -13.27 -0.92
CA GLN A 218 -3.62 -12.23 0.00
C GLN A 218 -2.64 -11.27 -0.70
N GLU A 219 -2.52 -11.34 -2.03
CA GLU A 219 -1.78 -10.41 -2.90
C GLU A 219 -2.42 -9.02 -2.73
N HIS A 220 -1.91 -8.24 -1.78
CA HIS A 220 -2.43 -6.92 -1.45
C HIS A 220 -1.48 -6.18 -0.51
N THR A 221 -1.18 -4.92 -0.80
CA THR A 221 -0.66 -3.99 0.19
C THR A 221 -1.77 -3.54 1.12
N GLU A 222 -1.67 -3.92 2.40
CA GLU A 222 -2.53 -3.38 3.44
C GLU A 222 -2.09 -1.96 3.76
N PHE A 223 -2.95 -1.00 3.45
CA PHE A 223 -2.77 0.37 3.88
C PHE A 223 -3.43 0.62 5.24
N ALA A 224 -2.82 1.51 6.01
CA ALA A 224 -3.26 1.95 7.31
C ALA A 224 -4.70 2.45 7.28
N GLU A 225 -5.56 1.65 7.90
CA GLU A 225 -6.94 1.98 8.20
C GLU A 225 -7.04 3.33 8.93
N ALA A 226 -6.12 3.72 9.81
CA ALA A 226 -6.22 5.03 10.46
C ALA A 226 -6.21 6.23 9.51
N LYS A 227 -5.44 6.21 8.40
CA LYS A 227 -5.50 7.30 7.42
C LYS A 227 -6.62 7.07 6.41
N ILE A 228 -6.84 5.83 6.00
CA ILE A 228 -7.85 5.49 4.99
C ILE A 228 -9.24 5.40 5.63
N GLN A 229 -9.47 4.54 6.61
CA GLN A 229 -10.70 4.40 7.38
C GLN A 229 -11.11 5.67 8.14
N LYS A 230 -10.21 6.53 8.67
CA LYS A 230 -10.64 7.86 9.18
C LYS A 230 -11.31 8.68 8.06
N ARG A 231 -10.72 8.64 6.86
CA ARG A 231 -11.26 9.28 5.64
C ARG A 231 -12.47 8.53 5.04
N LEU A 232 -12.59 7.21 5.22
CA LEU A 232 -13.69 6.39 4.69
C LEU A 232 -14.87 6.24 5.67
N ILE A 233 -14.67 6.41 6.97
CA ILE A 233 -15.71 6.41 8.03
C ILE A 233 -16.33 7.81 8.13
N GLU A 234 -15.53 8.87 8.02
CA GLU A 234 -16.06 10.22 7.84
C GLU A 234 -16.73 10.32 6.46
N ARG A 235 -17.97 10.80 6.44
CA ARG A 235 -19.02 10.28 5.56
C ARG A 235 -18.92 10.60 4.07
N MET A 236 -17.91 11.32 3.59
CA MET A 236 -17.56 11.52 2.16
C MET A 236 -16.10 12.03 2.06
N LEU A 237 -15.39 11.65 1.00
CA LEU A 237 -14.00 12.05 0.73
C LEU A 237 -13.93 13.40 0.02
N GLU A 238 -12.98 14.25 0.41
CA GLU A 238 -12.66 15.48 -0.32
C GLU A 238 -11.91 15.18 -1.63
N ASP A 239 -11.95 16.10 -2.59
CA ASP A 239 -11.38 15.89 -3.93
C ASP A 239 -9.88 15.57 -3.91
N SER A 240 -9.11 16.18 -3.00
CA SER A 240 -7.67 15.92 -2.84
C SER A 240 -7.38 14.53 -2.25
N GLU A 241 -8.30 13.99 -1.46
CA GLU A 241 -8.18 12.65 -0.88
C GLU A 241 -8.51 11.59 -1.91
N ILE A 242 -9.54 11.85 -2.73
CA ILE A 242 -9.84 11.03 -3.91
C ILE A 242 -8.63 10.98 -4.84
N ASP A 243 -8.00 12.12 -5.12
CA ASP A 243 -6.82 12.20 -5.99
C ASP A 243 -5.67 11.34 -5.46
N GLN A 244 -5.33 11.47 -4.16
CA GLN A 244 -4.29 10.66 -3.52
C GLN A 244 -4.61 9.16 -3.58
N LEU A 245 -5.81 8.77 -3.15
CA LEU A 245 -6.19 7.37 -3.05
C LEU A 245 -6.37 6.73 -4.44
N ALA A 246 -6.83 7.48 -5.44
CA ALA A 246 -6.94 7.02 -6.81
C ALA A 246 -5.58 6.68 -7.41
N VAL A 247 -4.56 7.53 -7.19
CA VAL A 247 -3.19 7.27 -7.66
C VAL A 247 -2.60 6.03 -6.98
N VAL A 248 -2.83 5.85 -5.68
CA VAL A 248 -2.39 4.67 -4.94
C VAL A 248 -3.10 3.40 -5.41
N ALA A 249 -4.41 3.46 -5.67
CA ALA A 249 -5.21 2.32 -6.11
C ALA A 249 -4.80 1.78 -7.49
N VAL A 250 -4.23 2.60 -8.37
CA VAL A 250 -3.79 2.17 -9.71
C VAL A 250 -2.28 2.03 -9.85
N ALA A 251 -1.55 2.08 -8.73
CA ALA A 251 -0.09 2.01 -8.72
C ALA A 251 0.43 0.69 -9.32
N GLY A 252 -0.15 -0.44 -8.93
CA GLY A 252 0.17 -1.76 -9.47
C GLY A 252 -0.06 -1.85 -10.97
N ILE A 253 -1.24 -1.41 -11.43
CA ILE A 253 -1.58 -1.29 -12.87
C ILE A 253 -0.51 -0.51 -13.65
N ALA A 254 -0.09 0.66 -13.12
CA ALA A 254 0.89 1.50 -13.80
C ALA A 254 2.27 0.82 -13.87
N ALA A 255 2.71 0.16 -12.80
CA ALA A 255 3.99 -0.55 -12.77
C ALA A 255 4.03 -1.75 -13.70
N GLU A 256 2.97 -2.56 -13.72
CA GLU A 256 2.83 -3.66 -14.68
C GLU A 256 2.79 -3.12 -16.12
N GLY A 257 1.99 -2.08 -16.37
CA GLY A 257 1.83 -1.50 -17.71
C GLY A 257 3.11 -0.88 -18.27
N GLN A 258 4.05 -0.46 -17.42
CA GLN A 258 5.37 0.02 -17.84
C GLN A 258 6.31 -1.11 -18.25
N LYS A 259 6.21 -2.28 -17.61
CA LYS A 259 7.13 -3.40 -17.82
C LYS A 259 6.61 -4.41 -18.84
N TYR A 260 5.30 -4.67 -18.84
CA TYR A 260 4.67 -5.75 -19.59
C TYR A 260 3.65 -5.22 -20.60
N GLU A 261 3.37 -6.01 -21.63
CA GLU A 261 2.38 -5.68 -22.66
C GLU A 261 0.93 -5.82 -22.17
N GLU A 262 0.73 -6.60 -21.11
CA GLU A 262 -0.57 -6.91 -20.53
C GLU A 262 -0.47 -6.85 -19.01
N VAL A 263 -1.47 -6.21 -18.39
CA VAL A 263 -1.62 -6.06 -16.94
C VAL A 263 -2.54 -7.17 -16.43
N MET A 264 -2.06 -7.97 -15.48
CA MET A 264 -2.81 -9.11 -14.96
C MET A 264 -3.54 -8.78 -13.64
N GLY A 265 -2.94 -8.00 -12.74
CA GLY A 265 -3.48 -7.71 -11.39
C GLY A 265 -4.57 -6.63 -11.28
N GLN A 266 -5.08 -6.09 -12.39
CA GLN A 266 -5.84 -4.83 -12.34
C GLN A 266 -7.28 -4.88 -11.79
N ASN A 267 -7.91 -6.06 -11.66
CA ASN A 267 -9.32 -6.13 -11.30
C ASN A 267 -9.58 -5.60 -9.89
N ALA A 268 -8.81 -6.06 -8.89
CA ALA A 268 -8.95 -5.63 -7.51
C ALA A 268 -8.70 -4.12 -7.36
N ASP A 269 -7.62 -3.63 -7.97
CA ASP A 269 -7.25 -2.22 -8.05
C ASP A 269 -8.37 -1.32 -8.59
N LEU A 270 -8.99 -1.72 -9.70
CA LEU A 270 -10.08 -0.97 -10.31
C LEU A 270 -11.34 -1.02 -9.45
N PHE A 271 -11.62 -2.13 -8.76
CA PHE A 271 -12.72 -2.20 -7.80
C PHE A 271 -12.49 -1.28 -6.60
N ASP A 272 -11.27 -1.23 -6.07
CA ASP A 272 -10.91 -0.30 -4.99
C ASP A 272 -11.01 1.15 -5.44
N LEU A 273 -10.53 1.48 -6.64
CA LEU A 273 -10.70 2.80 -7.24
C LEU A 273 -12.19 3.17 -7.35
N GLN A 274 -13.04 2.27 -7.84
CA GLN A 274 -14.48 2.50 -7.92
C GLN A 274 -15.10 2.73 -6.53
N ARG A 275 -14.69 1.96 -5.51
CA ARG A 275 -15.14 2.15 -4.13
C ARG A 275 -14.73 3.52 -3.57
N ILE A 276 -13.53 3.99 -3.91
CA ILE A 276 -13.04 5.33 -3.56
C ILE A 276 -13.90 6.40 -4.24
N LEU A 277 -14.12 6.28 -5.56
CA LEU A 277 -14.90 7.24 -6.36
C LEU A 277 -16.36 7.37 -5.89
N LEU A 278 -16.99 6.26 -5.49
CA LEU A 278 -18.37 6.26 -4.99
C LEU A 278 -18.54 7.04 -3.67
N ARG A 279 -17.44 7.31 -2.96
CA ARG A 279 -17.44 8.09 -1.71
C ARG A 279 -17.05 9.55 -1.91
N ALA A 280 -16.81 9.98 -3.15
CA ALA A 280 -16.49 11.37 -3.44
C ALA A 280 -17.63 12.29 -3.01
N LYS A 281 -17.29 13.35 -2.27
CA LYS A 281 -18.23 14.40 -1.86
C LYS A 281 -18.92 15.05 -3.06
N ASN A 282 -18.15 15.26 -4.12
CA ASN A 282 -18.61 15.73 -5.40
C ASN A 282 -18.78 14.53 -6.34
N LYS A 283 -20.03 14.18 -6.68
CA LYS A 283 -20.29 13.08 -7.60
C LYS A 283 -19.70 13.36 -8.98
N MET A 284 -18.95 12.40 -9.50
CA MET A 284 -18.38 12.45 -10.84
C MET A 284 -19.31 11.73 -11.81
N SER A 285 -19.52 12.32 -12.99
CA SER A 285 -20.12 11.62 -14.12
C SER A 285 -19.23 10.49 -14.62
N ASP A 286 -19.78 9.54 -15.37
CA ASP A 286 -19.03 8.40 -15.92
C ASP A 286 -17.81 8.84 -16.72
N GLY A 287 -17.94 9.91 -17.53
CA GLY A 287 -16.82 10.47 -18.28
C GLY A 287 -15.72 11.05 -17.39
N GLN A 288 -16.10 11.68 -16.26
CA GLN A 288 -15.15 12.19 -15.27
C GLN A 288 -14.44 11.05 -14.52
N GLN A 289 -15.15 9.97 -14.20
CA GLN A 289 -14.55 8.78 -13.57
C GLN A 289 -13.55 8.10 -14.50
N GLN A 290 -13.89 7.94 -15.78
CA GLN A 290 -12.94 7.41 -16.77
C GLN A 290 -11.71 8.31 -16.92
N ASN A 291 -11.91 9.63 -16.91
CA ASN A 291 -10.78 10.57 -16.93
C ASN A 291 -9.95 10.48 -15.65
N MET A 292 -10.58 10.31 -14.48
CA MET A 292 -9.89 10.08 -13.21
C MET A 292 -8.99 8.85 -13.31
N THR A 293 -9.49 7.71 -13.81
CA THR A 293 -8.68 6.51 -13.97
C THR A 293 -7.46 6.77 -14.86
N ARG A 294 -7.64 7.44 -16.01
CA ARG A 294 -6.53 7.78 -16.92
C ARG A 294 -5.52 8.72 -16.26
N TRP A 295 -6.00 9.74 -15.57
CA TRP A 295 -5.15 10.70 -14.87
C TRP A 295 -4.38 10.04 -13.73
N ALA A 296 -5.03 9.17 -12.95
CA ALA A 296 -4.41 8.46 -11.85
C ALA A 296 -3.31 7.52 -12.36
N VAL A 297 -3.57 6.76 -13.43
CA VAL A 297 -2.57 5.88 -14.07
C VAL A 297 -1.40 6.70 -14.63
N PHE A 298 -1.69 7.82 -15.29
CA PHE A 298 -0.64 8.71 -15.81
C PHE A 298 0.25 9.24 -14.69
N THR A 299 -0.37 9.68 -13.60
CA THR A 299 0.33 10.24 -12.43
C THR A 299 1.15 9.16 -11.74
N ALA A 300 0.55 7.98 -11.51
CA ALA A 300 1.25 6.83 -10.96
C ALA A 300 2.46 6.43 -11.81
N GLY A 301 2.29 6.32 -13.13
CA GLY A 301 3.38 6.02 -14.06
C GLY A 301 4.47 7.10 -14.08
N SER A 302 4.09 8.38 -13.98
CA SER A 302 5.05 9.49 -13.89
C SER A 302 5.89 9.39 -12.62
N LEU A 303 5.25 9.13 -11.48
CA LEU A 303 5.93 8.95 -10.19
C LEU A 303 6.84 7.72 -10.20
N LEU A 304 6.38 6.59 -10.74
CA LEU A 304 7.19 5.37 -10.85
C LEU A 304 8.44 5.58 -11.75
N ARG A 305 8.34 6.44 -12.77
CA ARG A 305 9.52 6.81 -13.57
C ARG A 305 10.47 7.72 -12.83
N GLN A 306 9.94 8.68 -12.07
CA GLN A 306 10.74 9.59 -11.26
C GLN A 306 11.49 8.85 -10.15
N TYR A 307 10.79 7.95 -9.46
CA TYR A 307 11.29 7.16 -8.33
C TYR A 307 11.63 5.71 -8.74
N LYS A 308 12.18 5.55 -9.95
CA LYS A 308 12.46 4.23 -10.53
C LYS A 308 13.45 3.42 -9.68
N LYS A 309 14.48 4.08 -9.14
CA LYS A 309 15.52 3.43 -8.33
C LYS A 309 14.95 2.93 -7.00
N GLU A 310 14.08 3.73 -6.39
CA GLU A 310 13.34 3.39 -5.18
C GLU A 310 12.40 2.20 -5.42
N HIS A 311 11.70 2.20 -6.55
CA HIS A 311 10.84 1.07 -6.93
C HIS A 311 11.65 -0.21 -7.11
N GLU A 312 12.79 -0.15 -7.79
CA GLU A 312 13.67 -1.32 -7.98
C GLU A 312 14.26 -1.83 -6.65
N ALA A 313 14.72 -0.94 -5.77
CA ALA A 313 15.21 -1.31 -4.44
C ALA A 313 14.10 -1.94 -3.57
N LEU A 314 12.88 -1.43 -3.68
CA LEU A 314 11.72 -1.96 -2.97
C LEU A 314 11.30 -3.33 -3.49
N VAL A 315 11.32 -3.55 -4.82
CA VAL A 315 11.10 -4.87 -5.43
C VAL A 315 12.10 -5.88 -4.91
N GLU A 316 13.38 -5.51 -4.83
CA GLU A 316 14.42 -6.39 -4.27
C GLU A 316 14.16 -6.71 -2.78
N ALA A 317 13.82 -5.72 -1.96
CA ALA A 317 13.49 -5.94 -0.55
C ALA A 317 12.27 -6.87 -0.38
N MET A 318 11.18 -6.60 -1.10
CA MET A 318 9.95 -7.38 -1.02
C MET A 318 10.12 -8.79 -1.60
N SER A 319 10.95 -8.97 -2.63
CA SER A 319 11.27 -10.32 -3.16
C SER A 319 11.95 -11.23 -2.14
N ARG A 320 12.63 -10.65 -1.14
CA ARG A 320 13.26 -11.36 -0.02
C ARG A 320 12.32 -11.53 1.19
N GLY A 321 11.09 -11.03 1.12
CA GLY A 321 10.13 -11.04 2.22
C GLY A 321 10.48 -10.08 3.36
N ALA A 322 11.18 -8.98 3.06
CA ALA A 322 11.61 -8.01 4.06
C ALA A 322 10.40 -7.33 4.75
N PRO A 323 10.42 -7.08 6.07
CA PRO A 323 9.33 -6.38 6.74
C PRO A 323 9.16 -4.94 6.22
N VAL A 324 7.96 -4.36 6.40
CA VAL A 324 7.63 -3.00 5.92
C VAL A 324 8.65 -1.95 6.38
N ILE A 325 9.21 -2.09 7.58
CA ILE A 325 10.23 -1.18 8.10
C ILE A 325 11.52 -1.18 7.26
N GLU A 326 11.94 -2.34 6.77
CA GLU A 326 13.10 -2.47 5.88
C GLU A 326 12.79 -1.95 4.48
N CYS A 327 11.55 -2.14 4.02
CA CYS A 327 11.06 -1.53 2.78
C CYS A 327 11.11 0.01 2.85
N VAL A 328 10.69 0.62 3.96
CA VAL A 328 10.77 2.07 4.18
C VAL A 328 12.22 2.55 4.16
N LYS A 329 13.13 1.84 4.84
CA LYS A 329 14.57 2.15 4.79
C LYS A 329 15.12 2.05 3.38
N ALA A 330 14.77 1.01 2.64
CA ALA A 330 15.21 0.82 1.25
C ALA A 330 14.77 1.98 0.34
N ILE A 331 13.60 2.57 0.56
CA ILE A 331 13.13 3.75 -0.19
C ILE A 331 14.00 4.98 0.12
N GLU A 332 14.31 5.22 1.40
CA GLU A 332 15.05 6.42 1.84
C GLU A 332 16.56 6.31 1.60
N ASP A 333 17.14 5.09 1.65
CA ASP A 333 18.57 4.84 1.41
C ASP A 333 18.99 5.09 -0.05
N VAL A 334 18.04 5.07 -0.99
CA VAL A 334 18.29 5.43 -2.38
C VAL A 334 18.59 6.93 -2.44
N LYS A 335 19.87 7.26 -2.64
CA LYS A 335 20.31 8.65 -2.83
C LYS A 335 19.61 9.27 -4.03
N THR A 336 18.94 10.39 -3.82
CA THR A 336 18.47 11.28 -4.88
C THR A 336 19.69 11.76 -5.67
N THR A 337 19.80 11.29 -6.92
CA THR A 337 20.75 11.85 -7.91
C THR A 337 20.27 13.22 -8.37
#